data_AF-A0A7Y0ZLN9-F1
#
_entry.id   AF-A0A7Y0ZLN9-F1
#
_cell.length_a   1.000
_cell.length_b   1.000
_cell.length_c   1.000
_cell.angle_alpha   90.00
_cell.angle_beta   90.00
_cell.angle_gamma   90.00
#
_symmetry.space_group_name_H-M   'P 1'
#
loop_
_entity.id
_entity.type
_entity.pdbx_description
1 polymer ?
#
loop_
_entity_poly.entity_id
_entity_poly.type
_entity_poly.pdbx_seq_one_letter_code
_entity_poly.pdbx_strand_id
1 'polypeptide(L)' 'MNYYEGYRARLVQDAKLTRNDVRDLMEDNSGSEEDMALFYELLRKNRKSEYVYTEHIRARHMLLKSGLDSGQ' A
#
# COMPACT_ATOMS: atom_id res chain seq x y z
N MET A 1 13.19 6.71 -17.20
CA MET A 1 12.70 6.28 -15.88
C MET A 1 12.63 4.76 -15.88
N ASN A 2 13.30 4.06 -14.97
CA ASN A 2 13.25 2.59 -14.91
C ASN A 2 11.82 2.16 -14.52
N TYR A 3 11.18 1.30 -15.31
CA TYR A 3 9.81 0.82 -15.06
C TYR A 3 9.62 0.32 -13.62
N TYR A 4 10.63 -0.37 -13.07
CA TYR A 4 10.61 -0.90 -11.70
C TYR A 4 10.61 0.18 -10.63
N GLU A 5 11.40 1.24 -10.82
CA GLU A 5 11.45 2.37 -9.88
C GLU A 5 10.13 3.15 -9.90
N GLY A 6 9.57 3.35 -11.10
CA GLY A 6 8.25 3.97 -11.26
C GLY A 6 7.11 3.14 -10.65
N TYR A 7 7.19 1.80 -10.72
CA TYR A 7 6.20 0.94 -10.08
C TYR A 7 6.29 0.98 -8.56
N ARG A 8 7.48 0.90 -7.98
CA ARG A 8 7.66 1.03 -6.52
C ARG A 8 7.18 2.39 -6.02
N ALA A 9 7.51 3.48 -6.72
CA ALA A 9 7.07 4.82 -6.34
C ALA A 9 5.53 4.93 -6.31
N ARG A 10 4.86 4.36 -7.32
CA ARG A 10 3.39 4.28 -7.35
C ARG A 10 2.82 3.51 -6.15
N LEU A 11 3.35 2.33 -5.84
CA LEU A 11 2.87 1.55 -4.69
C LEU A 11 3.03 2.30 -3.35
N VAL A 12 4.13 3.02 -3.17
CA VAL A 12 4.33 3.89 -1.99
C VAL A 12 3.31 5.03 -1.96
N GLN A 13 3.08 5.66 -3.10
CA GLN A 13 2.14 6.76 -3.23
C GLN A 13 0.71 6.29 -2.92
N ASP A 14 0.30 5.15 -3.46
CA ASP A 14 -1.03 4.58 -3.25
C ASP A 14 -1.27 4.26 -1.77
N ALA A 15 -0.31 3.63 -1.10
CA ALA A 15 -0.41 3.35 0.34
C ALA A 15 -0.47 4.65 1.18
N LYS A 16 0.28 5.69 0.80
CA LYS A 16 0.24 6.99 1.48
C LYS A 16 -1.09 7.70 1.28
N LEU A 17 -1.61 7.71 0.05
CA LEU A 17 -2.89 8.32 -0.30
C LEU A 17 -4.01 7.66 0.50
N THR A 18 -4.12 6.34 0.46
CA THR A 18 -5.20 5.63 1.16
C THR A 18 -5.14 5.79 2.67
N ARG A 19 -3.93 5.93 3.24
CA ARG A 19 -3.77 6.21 4.66
C ARG A 19 -4.24 7.63 5.02
N ASN A 20 -3.94 8.61 4.16
CA ASN A 20 -4.41 9.97 4.34
C ASN A 20 -5.94 10.03 4.19
N ASP A 21 -6.51 9.39 3.16
CA ASP A 21 -7.96 9.32 2.95
C ASP A 21 -8.69 8.77 4.19
N VAL A 22 -8.15 7.72 4.82
CA VAL A 22 -8.70 7.18 6.08
C VAL A 22 -8.63 8.21 7.21
N ARG A 23 -7.50 8.89 7.37
CA ARG A 23 -7.32 9.89 8.44
C ARG A 23 -8.23 11.09 8.23
N ASP A 24 -8.29 11.62 7.02
CA ASP A 24 -9.08 12.79 6.67
C ASP A 24 -10.57 12.46 6.91
N LEU A 25 -11.04 11.26 6.54
CA LEU A 25 -12.39 10.82 6.89
C LEU A 25 -12.61 10.66 8.40
N MET A 26 -11.61 10.25 9.18
CA MET A 26 -11.74 10.20 10.65
C MET A 26 -11.87 11.59 11.28
N GLU A 27 -11.29 12.62 10.65
CA GLU A 27 -11.37 14.01 11.10
C GLU A 27 -12.71 14.66 10.71
N ASP A 28 -13.23 14.35 9.51
CA ASP A 28 -14.44 14.97 8.95
C ASP A 28 -15.73 14.12 9.13
N ASN A 29 -15.67 13.02 9.87
CA ASN A 29 -16.78 12.07 10.02
C ASN A 29 -18.01 12.71 10.70
N SER A 30 -19.18 12.68 10.04
CA SER A 30 -20.44 13.15 10.63
C SER A 30 -21.14 12.12 11.52
N GLY A 31 -20.67 10.87 11.52
CA GLY A 31 -21.26 9.72 12.20
C GLY A 31 -22.43 9.08 11.44
N SER A 32 -22.66 9.48 10.19
CA SER A 32 -23.71 8.92 9.32
C SER A 32 -23.41 7.46 8.93
N GLU A 33 -24.45 6.75 8.51
CA GLU A 33 -24.29 5.37 8.01
C GLU A 33 -23.42 5.35 6.75
N GLU A 34 -23.55 6.37 5.90
CA GLU A 34 -22.75 6.58 4.70
C GLU A 34 -21.26 6.78 5.02
N ASP A 35 -20.95 7.60 6.03
CA ASP A 35 -19.56 7.84 6.45
C ASP A 35 -18.93 6.58 7.05
N MET A 36 -19.71 5.80 7.80
CA MET A 36 -19.25 4.52 8.34
C MET A 36 -18.98 3.49 7.24
N ALA A 37 -19.84 3.41 6.24
CA ALA A 37 -19.64 2.53 5.08
C ALA A 37 -18.38 2.92 4.30
N LEU A 38 -18.20 4.21 4.03
CA LEU A 38 -17.00 4.75 3.37
C LEU A 38 -15.73 4.48 4.19
N PHE A 39 -15.80 4.62 5.51
CA PHE A 39 -14.68 4.34 6.40
C PHE A 39 -14.18 2.90 6.28
N TYR A 40 -15.08 1.91 6.32
CA TYR A 40 -14.68 0.52 6.16
C TYR A 40 -14.12 0.20 4.77
N GLU A 41 -14.65 0.85 3.73
CA GLU A 41 -14.11 0.72 2.38
C GLU A 41 -12.66 1.25 2.31
N LEU A 42 -12.43 2.47 2.81
CA LEU A 42 -11.11 3.09 2.83
C LEU A 42 -10.13 2.29 3.68
N LEU A 43 -10.56 1.76 4.83
CA LEU A 43 -9.73 0.91 5.69
C LEU A 43 -9.32 -0.39 4.96
N ARG A 44 -10.26 -1.03 4.25
CA ARG A 44 -9.97 -2.21 3.43
C ARG A 44 -8.99 -1.88 2.31
N LYS A 45 -9.16 -0.73 1.65
CA LYS A 45 -8.29 -0.26 0.58
C LYS A 45 -6.88 0.01 1.11
N ASN A 46 -6.75 0.71 2.24
CA ASN A 46 -5.47 1.00 2.87
C ASN A 46 -4.70 -0.29 3.21
N ARG A 47 -5.36 -1.23 3.87
CA ARG A 47 -4.74 -2.52 4.23
C ARG A 47 -4.24 -3.29 3.02
N LYS A 48 -4.99 -3.28 1.91
CA LYS A 48 -4.55 -3.92 0.66
C LYS A 48 -3.36 -3.20 0.04
N SER A 49 -3.37 -1.86 -0.02
CA SER A 49 -2.25 -1.07 -0.55
C SER A 49 -0.95 -1.30 0.22
N GLU A 50 -1.02 -1.28 1.56
CA GLU A 50 0.13 -1.58 2.42
C GLU A 50 0.66 -3.01 2.24
N TYR A 51 -0.24 -3.98 2.12
CA TYR A 51 0.13 -5.37 1.85
C TYR A 51 0.87 -5.53 0.53
N VAL A 52 0.33 -4.97 -0.57
CA VAL A 52 0.95 -5.06 -1.91
C VAL A 52 2.33 -4.41 -1.92
N TYR A 53 2.49 -3.25 -1.29
CA TYR A 53 3.79 -2.59 -1.17
C TYR A 53 4.80 -3.46 -0.39
N THR A 54 4.38 -4.03 0.73
CA THR A 54 5.22 -4.90 1.56
C THR A 54 5.65 -6.16 0.82
N GLU A 55 4.72 -6.83 0.13
CA GLU A 55 5.04 -8.03 -0.66
C GLU A 55 5.95 -7.70 -1.84
N HIS A 56 5.82 -6.52 -2.45
CA HIS A 56 6.75 -6.09 -3.49
C HIS A 56 8.20 -5.97 -2.95
N ILE A 57 8.38 -5.42 -1.74
CA ILE A 57 9.70 -5.39 -1.09
C ILE A 57 10.20 -6.81 -0.79
N ARG A 58 9.34 -7.65 -0.23
CA ARG A 58 9.68 -9.03 0.14
C ARG A 58 10.11 -9.84 -1.08
N ALA A 59 9.37 -9.77 -2.18
CA ALA A 59 9.71 -10.45 -3.42
C ALA A 59 11.07 -9.99 -3.96
N ARG A 60 11.37 -8.68 -3.92
CA ARG A 60 12.70 -8.17 -4.30
C ARG A 60 13.82 -8.72 -3.43
N HIS A 61 13.61 -8.79 -2.11
CA HIS A 61 14.59 -9.35 -1.20
C HIS A 61 14.83 -10.84 -1.48
N MET A 62 13.76 -11.61 -1.70
CA MET A 62 13.84 -13.03 -2.06
C MET A 62 14.56 -13.26 -3.39
N LEU A 63 14.31 -12.43 -4.41
CA LEU A 63 15.01 -12.50 -5.69
C LEU A 63 16.51 -12.23 -5.54
N LEU A 64 16.88 -11.20 -4.76
CA LEU A 64 18.28 -10.89 -4.49
C LEU A 64 18.96 -12.05 -3.75
N LYS A 65 18.31 -12.59 -2.71
CA LYS A 65 18.82 -13.74 -1.96
C LYS A 65 18.98 -14.95 -2.87
N SER A 66 17.98 -15.31 -3.67
CA SER A 66 18.04 -16.44 -4.60
C SER A 66 19.17 -16.27 -5.63
N GLY A 67 19.42 -15.06 -6.11
CA GLY A 67 20.53 -14.78 -7.02
C GLY A 67 21.90 -15.01 -6.36
N LEU A 68 22.06 -14.57 -5.11
CA LEU A 68 23.28 -14.81 -4.32
C LEU A 68 23.47 -16.29 -4.01
N ASP A 69 22.40 -16.99 -3.62
CA ASP A 69 22.43 -18.43 -3.31
C ASP A 69 22.73 -19.28 -4.57
N SER A 70 22.33 -18.82 -5.77
CA SER A 70 22.60 -19.53 -7.04
C SER A 70 24.01 -19.33 -7.61
N GLY A 71 24.77 -18.38 -7.07
CA GLY A 71 26.14 -18.08 -7.49
C GLY A 71 27.22 -18.80 -6.68
N GLN A 72 26.82 -19.53 -5.63
CA GLN A 72 27.67 -20.45 -4.85
C GLN A 72 27.51 -21.87 -5.36
#